data_AF-A0A853BFI3-F1
#
_entry.id   AF-A0A853BFI3-F1
#
_cell.length_a   1.000
_cell.length_b   1.000
_cell.length_c   1.000
_cell.angle_alpha   90.00
_cell.angle_beta   90.00
_cell.angle_gamma   90.00
#
_symmetry.space_group_name_H-M   'P 1'
#
loop_
_entity.id
_entity.type
_entity.pdbx_description
1 polymer ?
#
loop_
_entity_poly.entity_id
_entity_poly.type
_entity_poly.pdbx_seq_one_letter_code
_entity_poly.pdbx_strand_id
1 'polypeptide(L)'
;MPTIAWVTWHVGWWWSTALDHARCRAPRHREEVGWPGDENAIRWLRELRDEWVEVLDGLPDPGAPAAFPWPADAGLTVEHQAAWVNAELMKNVGQLRLLRAVSA
;
A
#
# COMPACT_ATOMS: atom_id res chain seq x y z
N MET A 1 -1.89 -0.07 20.90
CA MET A 1 -2.43 -1.21 20.13
C MET A 1 -3.00 -0.68 18.82
N PRO A 2 -2.80 -1.36 17.68
CA PRO A 2 -3.40 -0.96 16.42
C PRO A 2 -4.93 -0.97 16.53
N THR A 3 -5.59 0.07 16.02
CA THR A 3 -7.04 0.16 15.83
C THR A 3 -7.40 -0.06 14.36
N ILE A 4 -8.68 -0.21 14.03
CA ILE A 4 -9.13 -0.27 12.62
C ILE A 4 -8.70 1.00 11.87
N ALA A 5 -8.85 2.18 12.49
CA ALA A 5 -8.37 3.45 11.95
C ALA A 5 -6.86 3.42 11.68
N TRP A 6 -6.07 2.93 12.65
CA TRP A 6 -4.62 2.83 12.48
C TRP A 6 -4.22 1.86 11.36
N VAL A 7 -4.86 0.68 11.27
CA VAL A 7 -4.54 -0.31 10.22
C VAL A 7 -4.90 0.23 8.83
N THR A 8 -6.06 0.88 8.69
CA THR A 8 -6.47 1.45 7.40
C THR A 8 -5.64 2.67 7.00
N TRP A 9 -5.23 3.50 7.96
CA TRP A 9 -4.21 4.54 7.72
C TRP A 9 -2.88 3.94 7.28
N HIS A 10 -2.40 2.91 7.97
CA HIS A 10 -1.12 2.25 7.66
C HIS A 10 -1.13 1.66 6.25
N VAL A 11 -2.24 1.03 5.84
CA VAL A 11 -2.47 0.58 4.45
C VAL A 11 -2.36 1.74 3.47
N GLY A 12 -3.10 2.82 3.71
CA GLY A 12 -3.07 3.96 2.81
C GLY A 12 -1.69 4.62 2.72
N TRP A 13 -0.93 4.67 3.80
CA TRP A 13 0.46 5.13 3.78
C TRP A 13 1.35 4.26 2.88
N TRP A 14 1.52 2.97 3.21
CA TRP A 14 2.49 2.16 2.47
C TRP A 14 2.07 1.97 1.00
N TRP A 15 0.76 1.89 0.72
CA TRP A 15 0.27 1.65 -0.64
C TRP A 15 0.42 2.89 -1.51
N SER A 16 0.16 4.07 -0.95
CA SER A 16 0.35 5.32 -1.68
C SER A 16 1.83 5.67 -1.90
N THR A 17 2.72 5.31 -0.96
CA THR A 17 4.17 5.37 -1.19
C THR A 17 4.60 4.38 -2.29
N ALA A 18 4.10 3.14 -2.29
CA ALA A 18 4.37 2.18 -3.37
C ALA A 18 3.91 2.71 -4.74
N LEU A 19 2.74 3.35 -4.81
CA LEU A 19 2.23 4.01 -6.02
C LEU A 19 3.15 5.13 -6.51
N ASP A 20 3.67 5.98 -5.61
CA ASP A 20 4.59 7.05 -6.00
C ASP A 20 5.88 6.46 -6.58
N HIS A 21 6.43 5.41 -5.97
CA HIS A 21 7.60 4.71 -6.52
C HIS A 21 7.31 4.09 -7.90
N ALA A 22 6.20 3.36 -8.04
CA ALA A 22 5.86 2.69 -9.29
C ALA A 22 5.57 3.67 -10.44
N ARG A 23 5.13 4.90 -10.11
CA ARG A 23 4.92 5.98 -11.08
C ARG A 23 6.12 6.92 -11.22
N CYS A 24 7.26 6.57 -10.64
CA CYS A 24 8.49 7.37 -10.63
C CYS A 24 8.30 8.82 -10.14
N ARG A 25 7.42 9.02 -9.16
CA ARG A 25 7.22 10.30 -8.48
C ARG A 25 8.06 10.37 -7.21
N ALA A 26 8.27 11.59 -6.71
CA ALA A 26 8.82 11.79 -5.38
C ALA A 26 7.89 11.11 -4.35
N PRO A 27 8.37 10.14 -3.55
CA PRO A 27 7.53 9.46 -2.58
C PRO A 27 7.12 10.41 -1.47
N ARG A 28 5.82 10.43 -1.15
CA ARG A 28 5.31 11.21 -0.01
C ARG A 28 5.90 10.73 1.32
N HIS A 29 6.10 11.66 2.25
CA HIS A 29 6.50 11.33 3.61
C HIS A 29 5.32 10.70 4.38
N ARG A 30 5.63 9.86 5.38
CA ARG A 30 4.60 9.17 6.17
C ARG A 30 3.69 10.16 6.89
N GLU A 31 4.27 11.25 7.38
CA GLU A 31 3.63 12.31 8.12
C GLU A 31 2.63 13.11 7.27
N GLU A 32 2.77 13.07 5.94
CA GLU A 32 1.89 13.76 5.00
C GLU A 32 0.64 12.94 4.67
N VAL A 33 0.61 11.65 5.03
CA VAL A 33 -0.55 10.79 4.78
C VAL A 33 -1.54 10.91 5.93
N GLY A 34 -2.64 11.64 5.70
CA GLY A 34 -3.76 11.72 6.62
C GLY A 34 -4.72 10.54 6.49
N TRP A 35 -5.25 10.05 7.62
CA TRP A 35 -6.38 9.13 7.58
C TRP A 35 -7.67 9.92 7.30
N PRO A 36 -8.49 9.52 6.32
CA PRO A 36 -9.61 10.35 5.85
C PRO A 36 -10.86 10.29 6.73
N GLY A 37 -10.82 9.55 7.84
CA GLY A 37 -11.96 9.29 8.71
C GLY A 37 -12.87 8.17 8.22
N ASP A 38 -13.79 7.74 9.09
CA ASP A 38 -14.62 6.54 8.89
C ASP A 38 -15.46 6.60 7.60
N GLU A 39 -16.11 7.75 7.34
CA GLU A 39 -17.01 7.94 6.19
C GLU A 39 -16.29 7.82 4.85
N ASN A 40 -14.99 8.14 4.81
CA ASN A 40 -14.22 8.23 3.57
C ASN A 40 -13.21 7.09 3.40
N ALA A 41 -12.92 6.30 4.44
CA ALA A 41 -11.89 5.26 4.42
C ALA A 41 -12.11 4.22 3.30
N ILE A 42 -13.34 3.77 3.09
CA ILE A 42 -13.65 2.79 2.04
C ILE A 42 -13.41 3.36 0.65
N ARG A 43 -13.86 4.60 0.40
CA ARG A 43 -13.66 5.28 -0.88
C ARG A 43 -12.17 5.46 -1.17
N TRP A 44 -11.42 5.95 -0.19
CA TRP A 44 -9.98 6.14 -0.30
C TRP A 44 -9.21 4.85 -0.61
N LEU A 45 -9.53 3.74 0.05
CA LEU A 45 -8.90 2.45 -0.24
C LEU A 45 -9.26 1.91 -1.63
N ARG A 46 -10.45 2.21 -2.15
CA ARG A 46 -10.84 1.86 -3.52
C ARG A 46 -10.08 2.69 -4.55
N GLU A 47 -9.94 3.99 -4.32
CA GLU A 47 -9.14 4.88 -5.18
C GLU A 47 -7.69 4.38 -5.26
N LEU A 48 -7.06 4.00 -4.15
CA LEU A 48 -5.72 3.39 -4.14
C LEU A 48 -5.66 2.07 -4.93
N ARG A 49 -6.69 1.23 -4.80
CA ARG A 49 -6.80 -0.01 -5.57
C ARG A 49 -6.89 0.27 -7.07
N ASP A 50 -7.69 1.24 -7.47
CA ASP A 50 -7.88 1.59 -8.87
C ASP A 50 -6.58 2.15 -9.47
N GLU A 51 -5.92 3.08 -8.77
CA GLU A 51 -4.61 3.60 -9.17
C GLU A 51 -3.54 2.50 -9.28
N TRP A 52 -3.58 1.50 -8.40
CA TRP A 52 -2.64 0.39 -8.42
C TRP A 52 -2.89 -0.55 -9.60
N VAL A 53 -4.15 -0.83 -9.91
CA VAL A 53 -4.50 -1.63 -11.10
C VAL A 53 -4.04 -0.93 -12.37
N GLU A 54 -4.23 0.39 -12.48
CA GLU A 54 -3.71 1.17 -13.62
C GLU A 54 -2.18 1.04 -13.77
N VAL A 55 -1.44 1.05 -12.65
CA VAL A 55 0.00 0.86 -12.65
C VAL A 55 0.38 -0.53 -13.15
N LEU A 56 -0.33 -1.58 -12.72
CA LEU A 56 -0.08 -2.95 -13.16
C LEU A 56 -0.42 -3.15 -14.64
N ASP A 57 -1.52 -2.57 -15.13
CA ASP A 57 -1.94 -2.68 -16.52
C ASP A 57 -1.00 -1.92 -17.47
N GLY A 58 -0.44 -0.80 -17.00
CA GLY A 58 0.49 0.05 -17.75
C GLY A 58 1.98 -0.27 -17.55
N LEU A 59 2.31 -1.39 -16.89
CA LEU A 59 3.65 -1.66 -16.40
C LEU A 59 4.61 -1.97 -17.56
N PRO A 60 5.58 -1.09 -17.87
CA PRO A 60 6.37 -1.22 -19.09
C PRO A 60 7.45 -2.30 -18.99
N ASP A 61 8.03 -2.49 -17.80
CA ASP A 61 9.04 -3.51 -17.52
C ASP A 61 8.92 -4.02 -16.06
N PRO A 62 8.36 -5.21 -15.81
CA PRO A 62 8.30 -5.80 -14.48
C PRO A 62 9.68 -6.19 -13.91
N GLY A 63 10.71 -6.30 -14.76
CA GLY A 63 12.09 -6.59 -14.38
C GLY A 63 12.88 -5.36 -13.93
N ALA A 64 12.33 -4.15 -14.07
CA ALA A 64 12.99 -2.93 -13.63
C ALA A 64 13.28 -2.94 -12.11
N PRO A 65 14.37 -2.32 -11.63
CA PRO A 65 14.66 -2.25 -10.21
C PRO A 65 13.59 -1.52 -9.39
N ALA A 66 13.28 -2.02 -8.20
CA ALA A 66 12.38 -1.38 -7.24
C ALA A 66 13.15 -0.91 -6.00
N ALA A 67 12.86 0.31 -5.55
CA ALA A 67 13.48 0.94 -4.37
C ALA A 67 12.51 1.06 -3.18
N PHE A 68 11.42 0.30 -3.19
CA PHE A 68 10.45 0.24 -2.10
C PHE A 68 9.79 -1.15 -2.10
N PRO A 69 9.57 -1.77 -0.93
CA PRO A 69 9.85 -1.29 0.43
C PRO A 69 11.32 -1.46 0.86
N TRP A 70 12.18 -1.94 -0.03
CA TRP A 70 13.58 -2.27 0.27
C TRP A 70 14.53 -1.15 -0.19
N PRO A 71 15.79 -1.15 0.30
CA PRO A 71 16.85 -0.33 -0.28
C PRO A 71 17.02 -0.55 -1.79
N ALA A 72 17.43 0.50 -2.51
CA ALA A 72 17.57 0.46 -3.97
C ALA A 72 18.61 -0.57 -4.48
N ASP A 73 19.56 -0.96 -3.64
CA ASP A 73 20.60 -1.95 -3.94
C ASP A 73 20.21 -3.39 -3.55
N ALA A 74 18.97 -3.62 -3.12
CA ALA A 74 18.48 -4.95 -2.75
C ALA A 74 18.39 -5.95 -3.93
N GLY A 75 18.54 -5.48 -5.17
CA GLY A 75 18.44 -6.31 -6.37
C GLY A 75 17.03 -6.83 -6.66
N LEU A 76 16.00 -6.22 -6.07
CA LEU A 76 14.60 -6.60 -6.24
C LEU A 76 13.93 -5.74 -7.30
N THR A 77 12.94 -6.33 -7.97
CA THR A 77 12.29 -5.75 -9.15
C THR A 77 10.88 -5.27 -8.86
N VAL A 78 10.26 -4.59 -9.83
CA VAL A 78 8.85 -4.19 -9.74
C VAL A 78 7.91 -5.40 -9.59
N GLU A 79 8.22 -6.54 -10.22
CA GLU A 79 7.49 -7.80 -10.00
C GLU A 79 7.51 -8.22 -8.52
N HIS A 80 8.68 -8.14 -7.88
CA HIS A 80 8.80 -8.43 -6.45
C HIS A 80 8.00 -7.43 -5.60
N GLN A 81 7.99 -6.15 -5.98
CA GLN A 81 7.17 -5.14 -5.31
C GLN A 81 5.68 -5.47 -5.44
N ALA A 82 5.20 -5.90 -6.61
CA ALA A 82 3.82 -6.31 -6.81
C ALA A 82 3.44 -7.53 -5.96
N ALA A 83 4.31 -8.53 -5.88
CA ALA A 83 4.13 -9.67 -4.99
C ALA A 83 4.09 -9.25 -3.51
N TRP A 84 4.94 -8.29 -3.12
CA TRP A 84 4.96 -7.72 -1.78
C TRP A 84 3.67 -6.97 -1.44
N VAL A 85 3.14 -6.13 -2.34
CA VAL A 85 1.86 -5.43 -2.16
C VAL A 85 0.73 -6.44 -1.90
N ASN A 86 0.70 -7.53 -2.66
CA ASN A 86 -0.30 -8.58 -2.46
C ASN A 86 -0.18 -9.25 -1.08
N ALA A 87 1.04 -9.58 -0.64
CA ALA A 87 1.28 -10.16 0.68
C ALA A 87 0.90 -9.21 1.82
N GLU A 88 1.19 -7.91 1.68
CA GLU A 88 0.82 -6.88 2.66
C GLU A 88 -0.69 -6.71 2.79
N LEU A 89 -1.42 -6.67 1.66
CA LEU A 89 -2.89 -6.64 1.68
C LEU A 89 -3.47 -7.85 2.40
N MET A 90 -2.98 -9.06 2.11
CA MET A 90 -3.41 -10.29 2.79
C MET A 90 -3.16 -10.19 4.31
N LYS A 91 -1.97 -9.75 4.71
CA LYS A 91 -1.61 -9.56 6.13
C LYS A 91 -2.54 -8.57 6.82
N ASN A 92 -2.79 -7.41 6.20
CA ASN A 92 -3.61 -6.36 6.80
C ASN A 92 -5.10 -6.77 6.90
N VAL A 93 -5.63 -7.52 5.93
CA VAL A 93 -6.97 -8.12 6.05
C VAL A 93 -7.06 -9.08 7.24
N GLY A 94 -6.02 -9.89 7.47
CA GLY A 94 -5.92 -10.75 8.66
C GLY A 94 -5.97 -9.95 9.98
N GLN A 95 -5.21 -8.85 10.06
CA GLN A 95 -5.22 -7.96 11.22
C GLN A 95 -6.60 -7.32 11.45
N LEU A 96 -7.27 -6.85 10.39
CA LEU A 96 -8.62 -6.29 10.50
C LEU A 96 -9.64 -7.32 11.00
N ARG A 97 -9.54 -8.57 10.54
CA ARG A 97 -10.39 -9.67 11.02
C ARG A 97 -10.17 -9.96 12.51
N LEU A 98 -8.92 -10.00 12.96
CA LEU A 98 -8.60 -10.20 14.38
C LEU A 98 -9.13 -9.04 15.22
N LEU A 99 -8.87 -7.80 14.82
CA LEU A 99 -9.37 -6.60 15.51
C LEU A 99 -10.89 -6.61 15.63
N ARG A 100 -11.59 -6.99 14.55
CA ARG A 100 -13.05 -7.13 14.59
C ARG A 100 -13.51 -8.21 15.57
N ALA A 101 -12.83 -9.36 15.63
CA ALA A 101 -13.21 -10.47 16.50
C ALA A 101 -13.01 -10.15 17.99
N VAL A 102 -12.00 -9.35 18.35
CA VAL A 102 -11.73 -8.96 19.75
C VAL A 102 -12.43 -7.67 20.18
N SER A 103 -12.99 -6.91 19.24
CA SER A 103 -13.79 -5.70 19.51
C SER A 103 -15.29 -5.97 19.50
N ALA A 104 -15.70 -7.21 19.22
CA ALA A 104 -17.08 -7.67 19.16
C ALA A 104 -17.58 -8.18 20.51
#